data_AF-A0A7C5DNY6-F1
#
_entry.id   AF-A0A7C5DNY6-F1
#
_cell.length_a   1.000
_cell.length_b   1.000
_cell.length_c   1.000
_cell.angle_alpha   90.00
_cell.angle_beta   90.00
_cell.angle_gamma   90.00
#
_symmetry.space_group_name_H-M   'P 1'
#
loop_
_entity.id
_entity.type
_entity.pdbx_description
1 polymer ?
#
loop_
_entity_poly.entity_id
_entity_poly.type
_entity_poly.pdbx_seq_one_letter_code
_entity_poly.pdbx_strand_id
1 'polypeptide(L)'
;MQEERAMYLETHPTKANGYYTRDLLTLAGPLENLKVLRVRQGDFHPQILPYRRRASLELPKAILSLPLPWPLPRGEGNISGAVRTSVVPHRIALPS
;
A
#
# COMPACT_ATOMS: atom_id res chain seq x y z
N MET A 1 5.31 -5.26 8.39
CA MET A 1 4.70 -6.61 8.25
C MET A 1 5.64 -7.74 7.84
N GLN A 2 6.43 -7.67 6.75
CA GLN A 2 7.40 -8.75 6.43
C GLN A 2 8.46 -8.89 7.54
N GLU A 3 9.02 -7.77 7.96
CA GLU A 3 10.01 -7.71 9.06
C GLU A 3 9.42 -8.19 10.39
N GLU A 4 8.20 -7.76 10.75
CA GLU A 4 7.51 -8.25 11.96
C GLU A 4 7.40 -9.79 11.98
N ARG A 5 7.08 -10.39 10.83
CA ARG A 5 7.00 -11.85 10.72
C ARG A 5 8.38 -12.51 10.76
N ALA A 6 9.41 -11.88 10.18
CA ALA A 6 10.77 -12.38 10.25
C ALA A 6 11.26 -12.41 11.71
N MET A 7 11.09 -11.30 12.44
CA MET A 7 11.41 -11.23 13.88
C MET A 7 10.63 -12.26 14.71
N TYR A 8 9.35 -12.48 14.39
CA TYR A 8 8.56 -13.52 15.06
C TYR A 8 9.10 -14.93 14.80
N LEU A 9 9.55 -15.23 13.58
CA LEU A 9 10.10 -16.54 13.20
C LEU A 9 11.50 -16.80 13.79
N GLU A 10 12.29 -15.77 14.09
CA GLU A 10 13.56 -15.93 14.79
C GLU A 10 13.36 -16.39 16.23
N THR A 11 12.31 -15.91 16.88
CA THR A 11 12.03 -16.17 18.30
C THR A 11 11.13 -17.38 18.53
N HIS A 12 10.36 -17.81 17.52
CA HIS A 12 9.39 -18.89 17.64
C HIS A 12 9.70 -20.04 16.67
N PRO A 13 9.76 -21.31 17.13
CA PRO A 13 10.07 -22.47 16.29
C PRO A 13 8.86 -22.87 15.42
N THR A 14 8.50 -22.02 14.47
CA THR A 14 7.33 -22.21 13.62
C THR A 14 7.64 -21.83 12.17
N LYS A 15 6.70 -22.07 11.25
CA LYS A 15 6.92 -21.83 9.80
C LYS A 15 6.04 -20.72 9.27
N ALA A 16 6.61 -19.92 8.37
CA ALA A 16 5.89 -19.04 7.48
C ALA A 16 4.81 -19.82 6.70
N ASN A 17 3.54 -19.39 6.78
CA ASN A 17 2.45 -19.98 6.00
C ASN A 17 1.65 -18.92 5.22
N GLY A 18 2.12 -18.60 4.01
CA GLY A 18 1.39 -17.77 3.05
C GLY A 18 0.87 -16.43 3.60
N TYR A 19 -0.29 -16.02 3.09
CA TYR A 19 -1.01 -14.81 3.48
C TYR A 19 -2.52 -15.03 3.40
N TYR A 20 -3.29 -14.21 4.11
CA TYR A 20 -4.72 -14.05 3.89
C TYR A 20 -4.99 -12.64 3.38
N THR A 21 -6.11 -12.45 2.68
CA THR A 21 -6.55 -11.13 2.22
C THR A 21 -7.51 -10.51 3.23
N ARG A 22 -7.42 -9.20 3.40
CA ARG A 22 -8.31 -8.43 4.27
C ARG A 22 -8.61 -7.07 3.66
N ASP A 23 -9.86 -6.68 3.71
CA ASP A 23 -10.27 -5.33 3.32
C ASP A 23 -10.34 -4.43 4.55
N LEU A 24 -9.85 -3.20 4.40
CA LEU A 24 -9.82 -2.19 5.45
C LEU A 24 -10.48 -0.91 4.97
N LEU A 25 -11.25 -0.28 5.85
CA LEU A 25 -11.79 1.06 5.63
C LEU A 25 -10.84 2.06 6.28
N THR A 26 -10.19 2.86 5.45
CA THR A 26 -9.26 3.91 5.87
C THR A 26 -9.86 5.29 5.63
N LEU A 27 -9.28 6.33 6.22
CA LEU A 27 -9.72 7.71 6.00
C LEU A 27 -9.57 8.16 4.54
N ALA A 28 -8.63 7.58 3.78
CA ALA A 28 -8.46 7.89 2.36
C ALA A 28 -9.37 7.06 1.45
N GLY A 29 -10.18 6.15 2.01
CA GLY A 29 -11.07 5.26 1.28
C GLY A 29 -10.88 3.77 1.61
N PRO A 30 -11.64 2.89 0.94
CA PRO A 30 -11.50 1.45 1.09
C PRO A 30 -10.16 0.97 0.51
N LEU A 31 -9.44 0.18 1.30
CA LEU A 31 -8.25 -0.56 0.88
C LEU A 31 -8.62 -2.04 0.76
N GLU A 32 -8.75 -2.51 -0.47
CA GLU A 32 -9.15 -3.87 -0.79
C GLU A 32 -7.95 -4.79 -0.97
N ASN A 33 -8.13 -6.09 -0.71
CA ASN A 33 -7.14 -7.15 -1.00
C ASN A 33 -5.78 -6.97 -0.31
N LEU A 34 -5.74 -6.35 0.88
CA LEU A 34 -4.49 -6.24 1.65
C LEU A 34 -3.99 -7.64 2.03
N LYS A 35 -2.79 -8.00 1.57
CA LYS A 35 -2.16 -9.28 1.89
C LYS A 35 -1.52 -9.22 3.28
N VAL A 36 -2.11 -9.92 4.23
CA VAL A 36 -1.60 -10.03 5.60
C VAL A 36 -0.89 -11.37 5.75
N LEU A 37 0.39 -11.30 6.14
CA LEU A 37 1.22 -12.49 6.27
C LEU A 37 0.74 -13.36 7.44
N ARG A 38 0.76 -14.67 7.24
CA ARG A 38 0.32 -15.65 8.24
C ARG A 38 1.43 -16.61 8.63
N VAL A 39 1.34 -17.14 9.83
CA VAL A 39 2.25 -18.15 10.38
C VAL A 39 1.47 -19.45 10.59
N ARG A 40 2.15 -20.61 10.49
CA ARG A 40 1.49 -21.92 10.49
C ARG A 40 0.65 -22.19 11.75
N GLN A 41 1.15 -21.80 12.92
CA GLN A 41 0.42 -21.92 14.20
C GLN A 41 -0.73 -20.92 14.35
N GLY A 42 -0.69 -19.78 13.67
CA GLY A 42 -1.78 -18.79 13.70
C GLY A 42 -1.69 -17.73 14.81
N ASP A 43 -0.70 -17.82 15.70
CA ASP A 43 -0.50 -16.91 16.83
C ASP A 43 0.20 -15.58 16.47
N PHE A 44 0.49 -15.36 15.19
CA PHE A 44 1.11 -14.14 14.71
C PHE A 44 0.06 -13.04 14.50
N HIS A 45 0.24 -11.90 15.19
CA HIS A 45 -0.63 -10.74 15.10
C HIS A 45 0.19 -9.49 14.77
N PRO A 46 0.07 -8.93 13.54
CA PRO A 46 0.81 -7.73 13.18
C PRO A 46 0.32 -6.52 13.98
N GLN A 47 1.25 -5.73 14.53
CA GLN A 47 0.92 -4.61 15.43
C GLN A 47 0.19 -3.48 14.72
N ILE A 48 0.51 -3.28 13.45
CA ILE A 48 -0.04 -2.22 12.61
C ILE A 48 -1.54 -2.39 12.35
N LEU A 49 -2.04 -3.63 12.35
CA LEU A 49 -3.44 -3.90 12.04
C LEU A 49 -4.26 -4.11 13.31
N PRO A 50 -5.39 -3.39 13.47
CA PRO A 50 -6.28 -3.66 14.58
C PRO A 50 -6.86 -5.07 14.45
N TYR A 51 -6.93 -5.77 15.59
CA TYR A 51 -7.52 -7.09 15.66
C TYR A 51 -9.03 -7.01 15.38
N ARG A 52 -9.50 -7.76 14.37
CA ARG A 52 -10.91 -7.90 13.92
C ARG A 52 -11.64 -6.63 13.41
N ARG A 53 -11.12 -5.42 13.62
CA ARG A 53 -11.79 -4.17 13.16
C ARG A 53 -11.52 -3.86 11.69
N ARG A 54 -12.57 -3.70 10.89
CA ARG A 54 -12.45 -3.28 9.48
C ARG A 54 -12.16 -1.79 9.33
N ALA A 55 -12.74 -0.95 10.20
CA ALA A 55 -12.63 0.49 10.12
C ALA A 55 -11.65 1.03 11.17
N SER A 56 -10.94 2.10 10.80
CA SER A 56 -10.05 2.93 11.66
C SER A 56 -8.58 2.54 11.62
N LEU A 57 -7.98 2.56 10.43
CA LEU A 57 -6.52 2.70 10.32
C LEU A 57 -6.22 4.18 10.03
N GLU A 58 -5.55 4.88 10.95
CA GLU A 58 -4.92 6.16 10.64
C GLU A 58 -3.75 5.86 9.68
N LEU A 59 -4.02 6.00 8.38
CA LEU A 59 -3.04 5.74 7.32
C LEU A 59 -1.67 6.34 7.58
N PRO A 60 -1.51 7.59 8.08
CA PRO A 60 -0.18 8.15 8.33
C PRO A 60 0.63 7.33 9.34
N LYS A 61 -0.03 6.88 10.42
CA LYS A 61 0.60 6.08 11.48
C LYS A 61 0.95 4.68 11.00
N ALA A 62 0.13 4.12 10.12
CA ALA A 62 0.41 2.85 9.47
C ALA A 62 1.52 2.94 8.42
N ILE A 63 1.53 3.98 7.59
CA ILE A 63 2.56 4.19 6.56
C ILE A 63 3.94 4.32 7.22
N LEU A 64 4.03 5.04 8.35
CA LEU A 64 5.27 5.18 9.12
C LEU A 64 5.75 3.87 9.79
N SER A 65 4.86 2.91 10.04
CA SER A 65 5.21 1.60 10.60
C SER A 65 5.40 0.51 9.54
N LEU A 66 5.09 0.83 8.27
CA LEU A 66 5.50 0.02 7.15
C LEU A 66 6.96 0.35 6.82
N PRO A 67 7.86 -0.64 6.75
CA PRO A 67 9.17 -0.42 6.16
C PRO A 67 8.94 -0.04 4.70
N LEU A 68 9.14 1.24 4.38
CA LEU A 68 9.01 1.74 3.03
C LEU A 68 10.04 1.02 2.15
N PRO A 69 9.65 0.48 0.98
CA PRO A 69 10.63 0.11 -0.02
C PRO A 69 11.26 1.40 -0.56
N TRP A 70 12.44 1.75 -0.04
CA TRP A 70 13.28 2.82 -0.57
C TRP A 70 14.20 2.24 -1.67
N PRO A 71 14.47 2.95 -2.78
CA PRO A 71 14.19 4.37 -3.01
C PRO A 71 12.82 4.72 -3.57
N LEU A 72 12.24 5.81 -3.06
CA LEU A 72 11.33 6.62 -3.87
C LEU A 72 12.12 7.07 -5.11
N PRO A 73 11.52 7.07 -6.30
CA PRO A 73 12.17 7.63 -7.47
C PRO A 73 12.47 9.10 -7.16
N ARG A 74 13.76 9.44 -7.05
CA ARG A 74 14.20 10.83 -7.12
C ARG A 74 13.75 11.31 -8.49
N GLY A 75 12.86 12.30 -8.50
CA GLY A 75 12.42 12.98 -9.71
C GLY A 75 13.59 13.74 -10.33
N GLU A 76 14.45 13.02 -11.03
CA GLU A 76 15.45 13.56 -11.94
C GLU A 76 15.29 12.76 -13.24
N GLY A 77 14.47 13.28 -14.14
CA GLY A 77 14.16 12.62 -15.40
C GLY A 77 13.36 13.53 -16.31
N ASN A 78 14.07 14.13 -17.26
CA ASN A 78 13.57 14.92 -18.38
C ASN A 78 12.21 14.45 -18.91
N ILE A 79 11.26 15.38 -19.05
CA ILE A 79 10.18 15.30 -20.03
C ILE A 79 10.77 15.37 -21.44
N SER A 80 11.40 14.27 -21.87
CA SER A 80 11.70 13.97 -23.27
C SER A 80 11.10 12.61 -23.55
N GLY A 81 9.81 12.62 -23.88
CA GLY A 81 9.01 11.42 -24.05
C GLY A 81 7.60 11.81 -24.42
N ALA A 82 7.38 11.94 -25.72
CA ALA A 82 6.14 12.38 -26.34
C ALA A 82 4.89 11.70 -25.75
N VAL A 83 4.03 12.49 -25.11
CA VAL A 83 2.59 12.28 -25.22
C VAL A 83 2.08 13.40 -26.13
N ARG A 84 1.90 13.06 -27.41
CA ARG A 84 1.05 13.83 -28.30
C ARG A 84 -0.38 13.74 -27.77
N THR A 85 -0.73 14.59 -26.80
CA THR A 85 -2.12 15.02 -26.68
C THR A 85 -2.35 16.00 -27.83
N SER A 86 -2.91 15.52 -28.93
CA SER A 86 -3.51 16.37 -29.94
C SER A 86 -4.68 17.10 -29.29
N VAL A 87 -4.41 18.22 -28.64
CA VAL A 87 -5.43 19.23 -28.35
C VAL A 87 -5.79 19.82 -29.71
N VAL A 88 -6.89 19.34 -30.28
CA VAL A 88 -7.54 19.99 -31.41
C VAL A 88 -8.08 21.32 -30.87
N PRO A 89 -7.64 22.49 -31.35
CA PRO A 89 -8.27 23.73 -30.98
C PRO A 89 -9.59 23.81 -31.75
N HIS A 90 -10.73 23.69 -31.05
CA HIS A 90 -11.98 24.17 -31.60
C HIS A 90 -11.87 25.69 -31.77
N ARG A 91 -11.80 26.13 -33.03
CA ARG A 91 -11.96 27.52 -33.45
C ARG A 91 -13.27 28.05 -32.87
N ILE A 92 -13.19 28.98 -31.94
CA ILE A 92 -14.30 29.88 -31.63
C ILE A 92 -14.39 30.85 -32.81
N ALA A 93 -15.45 30.72 -33.61
CA ALA A 93 -15.81 31.71 -34.61
C ALA A 93 -16.53 32.87 -33.91
N LEU A 94 -16.00 34.09 -34.03
CA LEU A 94 -16.73 35.31 -33.69
C LEU A 94 -17.60 35.70 -34.90
N PRO A 95 -18.89 36.01 -34.71
CA PRO A 95 -19.72 36.53 -35.79
C PRO A 95 -19.40 38.02 -36.07
N SER A 96 -19.64 38.39 -37.32
CA SER A 96 -19.46 39.72 -37.93
C SER A 96 -20.42 40.76 -37.40
#